data_AF-A0A081K7K0-F1
#
_entry.id   AF-A0A081K7K0-F1
#
_cell.length_a   1.000
_cell.length_b   1.000
_cell.length_c   1.000
_cell.angle_alpha   90.00
_cell.angle_beta   90.00
_cell.angle_gamma   90.00
#
_symmetry.space_group_name_H-M   'P 1'
#
loop_
_entity.id
_entity.type
_entity.pdbx_description
1 polymer ?
#
loop_
_entity_poly.entity_id
_entity_poly.type
_entity_poly.pdbx_seq_one_letter_code
_entity_poly.pdbx_strand_id
1 'polypeptide(L)'
;MKRSTLIFILLFFPNSLFAEYEGSSFSETWQQVTSDEYLLPRNEISFGYILNWGINEIRASAKRTLSDRSDTLPQFTKLVHPNGICLSGKWRIINENPYGGYFKQGSEAFIITRASVAFNKTTKGNQRAFGFAGKLFPTTNSDEVVKTANFFLIDNLGGTRAEHYTSVNMTNEPDSSITLAVIRHLIYSIKLAVTFGMADSNPGIRQLYEVSYLGEENTSTVRTPRWMKVQALPGQMVNAEDFRDELNVDMHAGEIKFTISVASIEGAHGRKQWLEVGEIILDASVVSNSCDHRLHFHHPKWKSNLTY
;
A
#
# COMPACT_ATOMS: atom_id res chain seq x y z
N MET A 1 -70.55 -6.98 7.63
CA MET A 1 -69.29 -6.20 7.67
C MET A 1 -68.12 -7.18 7.75
N LYS A 2 -67.34 -7.33 6.67
CA LYS A 2 -66.21 -8.26 6.59
C LYS A 2 -64.99 -7.65 7.29
N ARG A 3 -64.45 -8.34 8.30
CA ARG A 3 -63.15 -8.02 8.92
C ARG A 3 -62.04 -8.63 8.05
N SER A 4 -61.21 -7.79 7.47
CA SER A 4 -59.97 -8.23 6.81
C SER A 4 -58.85 -8.27 7.85
N THR A 5 -58.33 -9.47 8.10
CA THR A 5 -57.14 -9.71 8.92
C THR A 5 -55.91 -9.46 8.05
N LEU A 6 -55.10 -8.47 8.42
CA LEU A 6 -53.82 -8.18 7.77
C LEU A 6 -52.75 -9.10 8.37
N ILE A 7 -52.20 -10.03 7.58
CA ILE A 7 -51.08 -10.89 7.97
C ILE A 7 -49.78 -10.13 7.66
N PHE A 8 -49.03 -9.78 8.70
CA PHE A 8 -47.66 -9.25 8.56
C PHE A 8 -46.71 -10.44 8.35
N ILE A 9 -46.21 -10.60 7.12
CA ILE A 9 -45.10 -11.51 6.83
C ILE A 9 -43.81 -10.77 7.21
N LEU A 10 -43.22 -11.13 8.36
CA LEU A 10 -41.86 -10.74 8.70
C LEU A 10 -40.90 -11.49 7.78
N LEU A 11 -40.36 -10.79 6.78
CA LEU A 11 -39.21 -11.26 6.01
C LEU A 11 -37.97 -11.20 6.91
N PHE A 12 -37.57 -12.36 7.43
CA PHE A 12 -36.26 -12.55 8.03
C PHE A 12 -35.20 -12.43 6.91
N PHE A 13 -34.53 -11.28 6.84
CA PHE A 13 -33.27 -11.20 6.12
C PHE A 13 -32.22 -11.92 6.97
N PRO A 14 -31.58 -12.98 6.47
CA PRO A 14 -30.44 -13.56 7.19
C PRO A 14 -29.40 -12.45 7.34
N ASN A 15 -28.98 -12.20 8.58
CA ASN A 15 -27.78 -11.44 8.84
C ASN A 15 -26.67 -12.08 8.00
N SER A 16 -26.22 -11.37 6.97
CA SER A 16 -25.07 -11.76 6.18
C SER A 16 -23.89 -11.85 7.13
N LEU A 17 -23.60 -13.07 7.59
CA LEU A 17 -22.33 -13.45 8.18
C LEU A 17 -21.27 -12.99 7.18
N PHE A 18 -20.47 -11.98 7.54
CA PHE A 18 -19.32 -11.60 6.75
C PHE A 18 -18.45 -12.85 6.61
N ALA A 19 -18.34 -13.39 5.40
CA ALA A 19 -17.44 -14.50 5.13
C ALA A 19 -16.03 -14.11 5.57
N GLU A 20 -15.33 -15.02 6.24
CA GLU A 20 -13.94 -14.81 6.59
C GLU A 20 -13.11 -14.63 5.31
N TYR A 21 -12.13 -13.72 5.34
CA TYR A 21 -11.27 -13.49 4.19
C TYR A 21 -10.33 -14.68 4.01
N GLU A 22 -10.53 -15.46 2.94
CA GLU A 22 -9.74 -16.66 2.64
C GLU A 22 -8.45 -16.37 1.86
N GLY A 23 -8.34 -15.19 1.24
CA GLY A 23 -7.22 -14.85 0.36
C GLY A 23 -7.63 -14.61 -1.09
N SER A 24 -6.63 -14.41 -1.94
CA SER A 24 -6.75 -14.38 -3.40
C SER A 24 -5.53 -15.07 -4.02
N SER A 25 -5.61 -15.45 -5.29
CA SER A 25 -4.41 -15.87 -6.03
C SER A 25 -3.69 -14.68 -6.64
N PHE A 26 -2.36 -14.82 -6.83
CA PHE A 26 -1.56 -13.81 -7.52
C PHE A 26 -2.04 -13.64 -8.97
N SER A 27 -2.26 -14.76 -9.67
CA SER A 27 -2.68 -14.83 -11.08
C SER A 27 -3.99 -14.09 -11.32
N GLU A 28 -5.02 -14.36 -10.51
CA GLU A 28 -6.32 -13.68 -10.60
C GLU A 28 -6.20 -12.18 -10.33
N THR A 29 -5.48 -11.81 -9.27
CA THR A 29 -5.31 -10.40 -8.90
C THR A 29 -4.56 -9.63 -9.99
N TRP A 30 -3.48 -10.22 -10.52
CA TRP A 30 -2.68 -9.59 -11.58
C TRP A 30 -3.43 -9.52 -12.90
N GLN A 31 -4.22 -10.54 -13.24
CA GLN A 31 -5.10 -10.52 -14.42
C GLN A 31 -6.14 -9.40 -14.31
N GLN A 32 -6.76 -9.19 -13.13
CA GLN A 32 -7.65 -8.06 -12.92
C GLN A 32 -6.91 -6.74 -13.12
N VAL A 33 -5.70 -6.61 -12.55
CA VAL A 33 -4.88 -5.39 -12.67
C VAL A 33 -4.51 -5.09 -14.12
N THR A 34 -4.26 -6.08 -14.97
CA THR A 34 -3.87 -5.88 -16.38
C THR A 34 -5.05 -5.84 -17.36
N SER A 35 -6.28 -6.07 -16.90
CA SER A 35 -7.45 -6.25 -17.78
C SER A 35 -7.89 -5.03 -18.59
N ASP A 36 -7.49 -3.82 -18.19
CA ASP A 36 -7.99 -2.55 -18.75
C ASP A 36 -6.90 -1.46 -18.78
N GLU A 37 -5.83 -1.74 -19.51
CA GLU A 37 -4.74 -0.79 -19.75
C GLU A 37 -5.20 0.51 -20.41
N TYR A 38 -4.59 1.63 -20.02
CA TYR A 38 -4.85 2.92 -20.63
C TYR A 38 -3.58 3.78 -20.76
N LEU A 39 -3.65 4.82 -21.58
CA LEU A 39 -2.56 5.77 -21.76
C LEU A 39 -2.56 6.80 -20.61
N LEU A 40 -1.65 6.62 -19.66
CA LEU A 40 -1.18 7.58 -18.64
C LEU A 40 -2.19 8.69 -18.26
N PRO A 41 -3.36 8.37 -17.68
CA PRO A 41 -4.31 9.40 -17.31
C PRO A 41 -3.73 10.29 -16.23
N ARG A 42 -4.27 11.50 -16.15
CA ARG A 42 -3.95 12.46 -15.10
C ARG A 42 -5.22 12.72 -14.31
N ASN A 43 -5.49 11.82 -13.37
CA ASN A 43 -6.56 11.97 -12.42
C ASN A 43 -6.24 13.14 -11.49
N GLU A 44 -7.18 14.08 -11.38
CA GLU A 44 -7.04 15.25 -10.53
C GLU A 44 -7.80 15.08 -9.22
N ILE A 45 -7.15 15.45 -8.12
CA ILE A 45 -7.79 15.66 -6.82
C ILE A 45 -8.15 17.13 -6.68
N SER A 46 -9.41 17.38 -6.31
CA SER A 46 -9.89 18.68 -5.86
C SER A 46 -9.84 18.77 -4.33
N PHE A 47 -8.85 19.50 -3.80
CA PHE A 47 -8.78 19.75 -2.36
C PHE A 47 -9.97 20.56 -1.83
N GLY A 48 -10.53 21.47 -2.65
CA GLY A 48 -11.72 22.24 -2.27
C GLY A 48 -12.96 21.36 -2.05
N TYR A 49 -13.06 20.26 -2.81
CA TYR A 49 -14.11 19.25 -2.62
C TYR A 49 -13.89 18.45 -1.33
N ILE A 50 -12.67 17.95 -1.11
CA ILE A 50 -12.28 17.17 0.08
C ILE A 50 -12.54 17.97 1.37
N LEU A 51 -12.17 19.26 1.38
CA LEU A 51 -12.24 20.11 2.56
C LEU A 51 -13.65 20.58 2.92
N ASN A 52 -14.51 20.83 1.92
CA ASN A 52 -15.83 21.44 2.16
C ASN A 52 -17.00 20.45 2.11
N TRP A 53 -16.88 19.33 1.38
CA TRP A 53 -18.02 18.45 1.08
C TRP A 53 -17.70 16.94 1.15
N GLY A 54 -16.43 16.54 1.02
CA GLY A 54 -16.00 15.14 0.90
C GLY A 54 -15.81 14.36 2.22
N ILE A 55 -16.14 14.92 3.39
CA ILE A 55 -15.86 14.29 4.69
C ILE A 55 -16.46 12.89 4.83
N ASN A 56 -17.68 12.69 4.33
CA ASN A 56 -18.34 11.39 4.37
C ASN A 56 -17.64 10.36 3.46
N GLU A 57 -17.10 10.78 2.32
CA GLU A 57 -16.36 9.90 1.40
C GLU A 57 -14.98 9.53 1.95
N ILE A 58 -14.32 10.45 2.64
CA ILE A 58 -13.07 10.18 3.37
C ILE A 58 -13.34 9.14 4.45
N ARG A 59 -14.40 9.32 5.25
CA ARG A 59 -14.77 8.36 6.30
C ARG A 59 -15.12 6.99 5.71
N ALA A 60 -15.91 6.95 4.64
CA ALA A 60 -16.26 5.70 3.96
C ALA A 60 -15.03 5.00 3.39
N SER A 61 -14.11 5.75 2.77
CA SER A 61 -12.86 5.22 2.23
C SER A 61 -11.94 4.70 3.33
N ALA A 62 -11.77 5.45 4.42
CA ALA A 62 -10.97 5.02 5.56
C ALA A 62 -11.56 3.75 6.21
N LYS A 63 -12.88 3.71 6.41
CA LYS A 63 -13.57 2.51 6.92
C LYS A 63 -13.30 1.31 6.02
N ARG A 64 -13.52 1.45 4.70
CA ARG A 64 -13.27 0.40 3.71
C ARG A 64 -11.83 -0.11 3.78
N THR A 65 -10.85 0.79 3.73
CA THR A 65 -9.42 0.44 3.77
C THR A 65 -9.00 -0.30 5.04
N LEU A 66 -9.70 -0.10 6.17
CA LEU A 66 -9.38 -0.74 7.46
C LEU A 66 -10.21 -1.99 7.76
N SER A 67 -11.32 -2.22 7.05
CA SER A 67 -12.24 -3.32 7.34
C SER A 67 -12.33 -4.34 6.21
N ASP A 68 -12.20 -3.89 4.97
CA ASP A 68 -12.27 -4.75 3.79
C ASP A 68 -10.88 -5.35 3.54
N ARG A 69 -10.81 -6.68 3.45
CA ARG A 69 -9.56 -7.41 3.22
C ARG A 69 -9.39 -7.90 1.79
N SER A 70 -10.39 -7.73 0.93
CA SER A 70 -10.32 -8.16 -0.47
C SER A 70 -9.17 -7.44 -1.19
N ASP A 71 -8.44 -8.19 -2.02
CA ASP A 71 -7.31 -7.66 -2.80
C ASP A 71 -7.75 -6.86 -4.02
N THR A 72 -8.94 -7.14 -4.52
CA THR A 72 -9.63 -6.40 -5.57
C THR A 72 -11.02 -5.98 -5.07
N LEU A 73 -11.47 -4.82 -5.54
CA LEU A 73 -12.78 -4.27 -5.21
C LEU A 73 -13.55 -3.94 -6.50
N PRO A 74 -14.88 -3.78 -6.41
CA PRO A 74 -15.61 -3.00 -7.38
C PRO A 74 -14.95 -1.63 -7.58
N GLN A 75 -15.12 -1.06 -8.76
CA GLN A 75 -14.48 0.19 -9.13
C GLN A 75 -14.75 1.30 -8.09
N PHE A 76 -13.68 1.95 -7.62
CA PHE A 76 -13.75 3.03 -6.64
C PHE A 76 -12.81 4.19 -6.97
N THR A 77 -13.14 5.38 -6.49
CA THR A 77 -12.30 6.56 -6.65
C THR A 77 -11.29 6.65 -5.50
N LYS A 78 -10.00 6.71 -5.83
CA LYS A 78 -8.93 7.00 -4.88
C LYS A 78 -8.93 8.51 -4.58
N LEU A 79 -9.21 8.87 -3.32
CA LEU A 79 -9.20 10.26 -2.84
C LEU A 79 -7.78 10.83 -2.68
N VAL A 80 -6.80 9.94 -2.57
CA VAL A 80 -5.36 10.23 -2.50
C VAL A 80 -4.64 9.19 -3.35
N HIS A 81 -3.45 9.52 -3.83
CA HIS A 81 -2.69 8.67 -4.74
C HIS A 81 -3.46 8.30 -6.02
N PRO A 82 -4.00 9.27 -6.77
CA PRO A 82 -4.95 9.01 -7.85
C PRO A 82 -4.25 8.56 -9.15
N ASN A 83 -2.94 8.75 -9.26
CA ASN A 83 -2.13 8.39 -10.41
C ASN A 83 -1.05 7.40 -9.96
N GLY A 84 -1.01 6.23 -10.60
CA GLY A 84 -0.04 5.20 -10.30
C GLY A 84 0.34 4.36 -11.52
N ILE A 85 1.28 3.45 -11.26
CA ILE A 85 1.63 2.31 -12.10
C ILE A 85 1.70 1.09 -11.18
N CYS A 86 1.16 -0.02 -11.64
CA CYS A 86 1.25 -1.29 -10.92
C CYS A 86 2.39 -2.12 -11.52
N LEU A 87 3.11 -2.82 -10.67
CA LEU A 87 4.19 -3.72 -11.07
C LEU A 87 4.04 -5.05 -10.35
N SER A 88 4.46 -6.14 -10.98
CA SER A 88 4.54 -7.44 -10.33
C SER A 88 5.94 -8.00 -10.35
N GLY A 89 6.18 -9.00 -9.51
CA GLY A 89 7.39 -9.80 -9.55
C GLY A 89 7.56 -10.60 -8.25
N LYS A 90 8.77 -10.59 -7.69
CA LYS A 90 9.15 -11.40 -6.54
C LYS A 90 9.70 -10.58 -5.37
N TRP A 91 9.31 -10.99 -4.17
CA TRP A 91 9.88 -10.60 -2.89
C TRP A 91 10.78 -11.71 -2.38
N ARG A 92 12.00 -11.39 -1.93
CA ARG A 92 12.94 -12.37 -1.37
C ARG A 92 13.66 -11.82 -0.16
N ILE A 93 13.73 -12.61 0.90
CA ILE A 93 14.61 -12.34 2.05
C ILE A 93 15.80 -13.29 1.99
N ILE A 94 16.99 -12.72 1.89
CA ILE A 94 18.23 -13.45 1.61
C ILE A 94 19.12 -13.52 2.84
N ASN A 95 19.18 -12.43 3.62
CA ASN A 95 20.09 -12.33 4.76
C ASN A 95 19.42 -12.72 6.07
N GLU A 96 20.20 -13.35 6.95
CA GLU A 96 19.78 -13.72 8.29
C GLU A 96 19.36 -12.48 9.09
N ASN A 97 18.25 -12.59 9.82
CA ASN A 97 17.69 -11.54 10.65
C ASN A 97 16.72 -12.14 11.68
N PRO A 98 16.35 -11.41 12.76
CA PRO A 98 15.57 -11.97 13.86
C PRO A 98 14.05 -11.91 13.66
N TYR A 99 13.54 -11.47 12.50
CA TYR A 99 12.12 -11.18 12.29
C TYR A 99 11.35 -12.40 11.78
N GLY A 100 10.04 -12.41 12.03
CA GLY A 100 9.14 -13.48 11.62
C GLY A 100 8.50 -13.28 10.23
N GLY A 101 7.74 -14.29 9.84
CA GLY A 101 6.91 -14.34 8.64
C GLY A 101 7.72 -14.11 7.38
N TYR A 102 7.23 -13.23 6.52
CA TYR A 102 7.88 -12.93 5.25
C TYR A 102 9.07 -11.97 5.37
N PHE A 103 9.53 -11.70 6.60
CA PHE A 103 10.88 -11.18 6.86
C PHE A 103 11.89 -12.26 7.25
N LYS A 104 11.51 -13.54 7.44
CA LYS A 104 12.45 -14.62 7.72
C LYS A 104 13.34 -14.89 6.51
N GLN A 105 14.62 -15.17 6.75
CA GLN A 105 15.54 -15.61 5.71
C GLN A 105 14.98 -16.81 4.94
N GLY A 106 15.13 -16.79 3.61
CA GLY A 106 14.61 -17.83 2.71
C GLY A 106 13.15 -17.64 2.30
N SER A 107 12.45 -16.63 2.84
CA SER A 107 11.07 -16.33 2.41
C SER A 107 11.07 -15.81 0.97
N GLU A 108 10.25 -16.42 0.11
CA GLU A 108 9.97 -15.97 -1.25
C GLU A 108 8.45 -15.85 -1.44
N ALA A 109 7.99 -14.73 -2.01
CA ALA A 109 6.59 -14.48 -2.34
C ALA A 109 6.46 -13.83 -3.72
N PHE A 110 5.34 -14.07 -4.39
CA PHE A 110 4.90 -13.14 -5.43
C PHE A 110 4.49 -11.81 -4.78
N ILE A 111 4.74 -10.71 -5.50
CA ILE A 111 4.37 -9.38 -5.07
C ILE A 111 3.65 -8.63 -6.18
N ILE A 112 2.60 -7.90 -5.82
CA ILE A 112 2.04 -6.82 -6.62
C ILE A 112 2.33 -5.52 -5.88
N THR A 113 2.95 -4.57 -6.57
CA THR A 113 3.28 -3.25 -6.06
C THR A 113 2.51 -2.18 -6.81
N ARG A 114 2.27 -1.06 -6.13
CA ARG A 114 1.77 0.16 -6.76
C ARG A 114 2.68 1.31 -6.39
N ALA A 115 3.36 1.84 -7.39
CA ALA A 115 4.07 3.11 -7.31
C ALA A 115 3.11 4.24 -7.68
N SER A 116 3.16 5.35 -6.93
CA SER A 116 2.18 6.43 -7.10
C SER A 116 2.71 7.77 -6.64
N VAL A 117 2.00 8.83 -7.00
CA VAL A 117 2.15 10.17 -6.42
C VAL A 117 0.91 10.51 -5.60
N ALA A 118 1.07 11.09 -4.41
CA ALA A 118 -0.05 11.38 -3.51
C ALA A 118 -1.10 12.33 -4.10
N PHE A 119 -0.70 13.17 -5.06
CA PHE A 119 -1.51 14.23 -5.67
C PHE A 119 -1.47 14.20 -7.21
N ASN A 120 -1.71 15.34 -7.84
CA ASN A 120 -1.97 15.43 -9.28
C ASN A 120 -0.69 15.45 -10.13
N LYS A 121 0.46 15.79 -9.55
CA LYS A 121 1.70 16.01 -10.29
C LYS A 121 2.46 14.71 -10.47
N THR A 122 2.59 14.25 -11.72
CA THR A 122 3.31 13.02 -12.08
C THR A 122 4.70 13.29 -12.67
N THR A 123 4.92 14.47 -13.26
CA THR A 123 6.14 14.75 -14.01
C THR A 123 7.26 15.38 -13.18
N LYS A 124 8.51 15.15 -13.60
CA LYS A 124 9.69 15.77 -12.99
C LYS A 124 9.64 17.31 -13.02
N GLY A 125 10.44 17.94 -12.15
CA GLY A 125 10.41 19.38 -11.92
C GLY A 125 9.25 19.87 -11.03
N ASN A 126 8.24 19.04 -10.78
CA ASN A 126 7.19 19.31 -9.78
C ASN A 126 7.57 18.75 -8.41
N GLN A 127 6.95 19.31 -7.37
CA GLN A 127 6.94 18.70 -6.05
C GLN A 127 6.02 17.47 -6.05
N ARG A 128 6.56 16.30 -5.70
CA ARG A 128 5.87 15.01 -5.75
C ARG A 128 6.09 14.27 -4.44
N ALA A 129 5.04 13.73 -3.84
CA ALA A 129 5.14 12.81 -2.71
C ALA A 129 4.90 11.41 -3.26
N PHE A 130 5.96 10.60 -3.32
CA PHE A 130 5.91 9.28 -3.90
C PHE A 130 5.45 8.25 -2.87
N GLY A 131 4.65 7.29 -3.31
CA GLY A 131 4.19 6.18 -2.48
C GLY A 131 4.43 4.85 -3.17
N PHE A 132 4.97 3.90 -2.41
CA PHE A 132 5.20 2.51 -2.81
C PHE A 132 4.41 1.60 -1.87
N ALA A 133 3.30 1.04 -2.37
CA ALA A 133 2.54 0.03 -1.65
C ALA A 133 2.86 -1.35 -2.23
N GLY A 134 3.06 -2.35 -1.38
CA GLY A 134 3.29 -3.73 -1.79
C GLY A 134 2.28 -4.68 -1.17
N LYS A 135 1.86 -5.69 -1.93
CA LYS A 135 0.98 -6.80 -1.52
C LYS A 135 1.70 -8.11 -1.78
N LEU A 136 1.96 -8.86 -0.73
CA LEU A 136 2.65 -10.15 -0.77
C LEU A 136 1.64 -11.30 -0.83
N PHE A 137 1.88 -12.22 -1.75
CA PHE A 137 1.21 -13.50 -1.87
C PHE A 137 2.20 -14.58 -1.39
N PRO A 138 1.97 -15.18 -0.21
CA PRO A 138 2.95 -16.06 0.44
C PRO A 138 3.04 -17.45 -0.20
N THR A 139 3.37 -17.50 -1.48
CA THR A 139 3.46 -18.71 -2.30
C THR A 139 4.41 -18.49 -3.49
N THR A 140 4.91 -19.60 -4.03
CA THR A 140 5.61 -19.67 -5.32
C THR A 140 4.74 -20.26 -6.44
N ASN A 141 3.49 -20.62 -6.15
CA ASN A 141 2.47 -21.03 -7.11
C ASN A 141 1.48 -19.88 -7.35
N SER A 142 1.45 -19.34 -8.58
CA SER A 142 0.67 -18.14 -8.91
C SER A 142 -0.84 -18.32 -8.76
N ASP A 143 -1.34 -19.55 -8.88
CA ASP A 143 -2.76 -19.87 -8.85
C ASP A 143 -3.26 -20.29 -7.46
N GLU A 144 -2.35 -20.41 -6.48
CA GLU A 144 -2.72 -20.75 -5.10
C GLU A 144 -3.42 -19.57 -4.42
N VAL A 145 -4.60 -19.83 -3.84
CA VAL A 145 -5.34 -18.85 -3.06
C VAL A 145 -4.71 -18.75 -1.67
N VAL A 146 -4.19 -17.57 -1.34
CA VAL A 146 -3.46 -17.33 -0.10
C VAL A 146 -3.89 -16.03 0.57
N LYS A 147 -3.91 -16.02 1.91
CA LYS A 147 -4.04 -14.78 2.67
C LYS A 147 -2.83 -13.89 2.38
N THR A 148 -3.06 -12.64 2.03
CA THR A 148 -2.01 -11.68 1.66
C THR A 148 -1.64 -10.75 2.82
N ALA A 149 -0.46 -10.14 2.75
CA ALA A 149 -0.09 -9.00 3.61
C ALA A 149 0.28 -7.77 2.78
N ASN A 150 0.02 -6.58 3.31
CA ASN A 150 0.39 -5.33 2.65
C ASN A 150 1.45 -4.56 3.46
N PHE A 151 2.27 -3.77 2.77
CA PHE A 151 3.12 -2.74 3.36
C PHE A 151 3.01 -1.44 2.57
N PHE A 152 3.31 -0.33 3.23
CA PHE A 152 3.13 1.02 2.68
C PHE A 152 4.35 1.85 3.01
N LEU A 153 4.97 2.39 1.97
CA LEU A 153 6.16 3.22 2.08
C LEU A 153 5.94 4.52 1.32
N ILE A 154 6.54 5.59 1.83
CA ILE A 154 6.50 6.93 1.25
C ILE A 154 7.92 7.50 1.33
N ASP A 155 8.31 8.35 0.38
CA ASP A 155 9.60 9.03 0.46
C ASP A 155 9.55 10.22 1.43
N ASN A 156 8.59 11.11 1.23
CA ASN A 156 8.39 12.31 2.00
C ASN A 156 6.91 12.73 1.98
N LEU A 157 6.31 12.92 3.15
CA LEU A 157 4.88 13.31 3.25
C LEU A 157 4.62 14.72 2.70
N GLY A 158 5.59 15.61 2.78
CA GLY A 158 5.54 16.94 2.15
C GLY A 158 5.86 16.91 0.67
N GLY A 159 6.35 15.79 0.16
CA GLY A 159 6.89 15.66 -1.18
C GLY A 159 8.34 16.13 -1.32
N THR A 160 8.94 15.72 -2.42
CA THR A 160 10.32 15.98 -2.81
C THR A 160 10.38 16.66 -4.18
N ARG A 161 11.54 17.23 -4.52
CA ARG A 161 11.90 17.64 -5.89
C ARG A 161 12.84 16.64 -6.56
N ALA A 162 12.97 15.43 -6.03
CA ALA A 162 13.75 14.37 -6.65
C ALA A 162 13.39 14.25 -8.14
N GLU A 163 14.40 14.14 -8.99
CA GLU A 163 14.21 14.06 -10.43
C GLU A 163 13.57 12.72 -10.80
N HIS A 164 13.98 11.64 -10.13
CA HIS A 164 13.57 10.27 -10.45
C HIS A 164 12.94 9.55 -9.26
N TYR A 165 11.92 8.74 -9.52
CA TYR A 165 11.30 7.86 -8.53
C TYR A 165 12.32 6.90 -7.93
N THR A 166 13.23 6.36 -8.74
CA THR A 166 14.24 5.39 -8.30
C THR A 166 15.41 6.03 -7.54
N SER A 167 15.46 7.36 -7.42
CA SER A 167 16.51 8.06 -6.65
C SER A 167 16.16 8.32 -5.18
N VAL A 168 14.94 7.99 -4.74
CA VAL A 168 14.50 8.25 -3.35
C VAL A 168 14.41 6.98 -2.53
N ASN A 169 14.49 7.16 -1.21
CA ASN A 169 14.29 6.09 -0.25
C ASN A 169 12.82 6.07 0.16
N MET A 170 12.14 4.94 -0.02
CA MET A 170 10.77 4.76 0.43
C MET A 170 10.78 4.13 1.83
N THR A 171 10.15 4.75 2.82
CA THR A 171 10.10 4.22 4.20
C THR A 171 8.68 4.13 4.75
N ASN A 172 8.46 3.22 5.70
CA ASN A 172 7.18 3.10 6.40
C ASN A 172 6.96 4.19 7.47
N GLU A 173 7.99 4.99 7.74
CA GLU A 173 7.96 6.19 8.57
C GLU A 173 8.69 7.30 7.79
N PRO A 174 7.99 7.93 6.83
CA PRO A 174 8.56 8.96 5.95
C PRO A 174 8.88 10.23 6.71
N ASP A 175 9.89 10.95 6.21
CA ASP A 175 10.14 12.30 6.67
C ASP A 175 8.96 13.21 6.30
N SER A 176 8.70 14.20 7.15
CA SER A 176 7.72 15.25 6.89
C SER A 176 8.46 16.55 6.61
N SER A 177 8.97 16.73 5.38
CA SER A 177 9.52 18.03 5.00
C SER A 177 8.38 19.05 5.01
N ILE A 178 8.50 20.10 5.82
CA ILE A 178 7.41 21.04 6.08
C ILE A 178 7.22 21.91 4.83
N THR A 179 6.42 21.47 3.86
CA THR A 179 5.69 22.40 3.01
C THR A 179 4.32 22.65 3.63
N LEU A 180 4.13 23.89 4.08
CA LEU A 180 3.04 24.33 4.95
C LEU A 180 1.64 24.16 4.34
N ALA A 181 1.51 24.03 3.02
CA ALA A 181 0.22 23.96 2.34
C ALA A 181 -0.30 22.51 2.21
N VAL A 182 0.55 21.56 1.83
CA VAL A 182 0.13 20.18 1.49
C VAL A 182 -0.14 19.35 2.74
N ILE A 183 0.79 19.43 3.70
CA ILE A 183 0.74 18.71 4.99
C ILE A 183 -0.44 19.21 5.84
N ARG A 184 -0.68 20.53 5.86
CA ARG A 184 -1.68 21.15 6.74
C ARG A 184 -3.12 20.86 6.30
N HIS A 185 -3.37 20.50 5.04
CA HIS A 185 -4.71 20.16 4.55
C HIS A 185 -4.97 18.65 4.52
N LEU A 186 -3.97 17.83 4.16
CA LEU A 186 -4.16 16.37 4.09
C LEU A 186 -4.01 15.68 5.45
N ILE A 187 -3.02 16.06 6.26
CA ILE A 187 -2.84 15.47 7.60
C ILE A 187 -3.96 15.91 8.54
N TYR A 188 -4.50 17.13 8.41
CA TYR A 188 -5.60 17.59 9.25
C TYR A 188 -6.93 16.89 8.91
N SER A 189 -7.17 16.56 7.64
CA SER A 189 -8.36 15.82 7.20
C SER A 189 -8.26 14.32 7.47
N ILE A 190 -7.07 13.70 7.30
CA ILE A 190 -6.81 12.31 7.73
C ILE A 190 -6.81 12.21 9.26
N LYS A 191 -6.19 13.16 9.98
CA LYS A 191 -6.31 13.21 11.44
C LYS A 191 -7.77 13.40 11.85
N LEU A 192 -8.57 14.28 11.26
CA LEU A 192 -10.00 14.39 11.59
C LEU A 192 -10.75 13.07 11.34
N ALA A 193 -10.45 12.34 10.26
CA ALA A 193 -11.04 11.03 9.99
C ALA A 193 -10.62 9.94 11.00
N VAL A 194 -9.38 9.98 11.47
CA VAL A 194 -8.82 9.11 12.52
C VAL A 194 -9.27 9.53 13.93
N THR A 195 -9.51 10.83 14.15
CA THR A 195 -9.83 11.43 15.47
C THR A 195 -11.31 11.25 15.83
N PHE A 196 -12.19 10.95 14.87
CA PHE A 196 -13.60 10.65 15.16
C PHE A 196 -13.92 9.15 15.35
N GLY A 197 -12.91 8.29 15.57
CA GLY A 197 -13.16 7.00 16.20
C GLY A 197 -12.09 5.93 15.99
N MET A 198 -11.07 5.91 16.86
CA MET A 198 -10.34 4.69 17.25
C MET A 198 -9.53 3.92 16.17
N ALA A 199 -9.18 4.51 15.03
CA ALA A 199 -8.61 3.74 13.92
C ALA A 199 -7.06 3.63 13.89
N ASP A 200 -6.33 4.66 14.27
CA ASP A 200 -4.86 4.70 14.15
C ASP A 200 -4.25 5.72 15.13
N SER A 201 -3.52 5.26 16.14
CA SER A 201 -2.95 6.15 17.16
C SER A 201 -1.65 6.83 16.70
N ASN A 202 -1.03 6.40 15.58
CA ASN A 202 0.26 6.89 15.13
C ASN A 202 0.30 7.06 13.60
N PRO A 203 -0.32 8.12 13.05
CA PRO A 203 -0.49 8.28 11.60
C PRO A 203 0.82 8.53 10.82
N GLY A 204 1.94 8.76 11.50
CA GLY A 204 3.25 9.00 10.88
C GLY A 204 4.03 7.74 10.53
N ILE A 205 3.58 6.56 10.96
CA ILE A 205 4.24 5.28 10.69
C ILE A 205 3.20 4.21 10.33
N ARG A 206 3.58 3.29 9.44
CA ARG A 206 2.79 2.11 9.08
C ARG A 206 3.47 0.86 9.62
N GLN A 207 2.76 0.12 10.47
CA GLN A 207 3.29 -1.10 11.09
C GLN A 207 3.41 -2.22 10.06
N LEU A 208 4.39 -3.09 10.27
CA LEU A 208 4.76 -4.16 9.32
C LEU A 208 4.32 -5.55 9.81
N TYR A 209 3.52 -5.61 10.89
CA TYR A 209 3.22 -6.88 11.57
C TYR A 209 2.45 -7.86 10.68
N GLU A 210 1.65 -7.40 9.71
CA GLU A 210 0.96 -8.32 8.80
C GLU A 210 1.94 -9.09 7.93
N VAL A 211 3.05 -8.47 7.52
CA VAL A 211 4.13 -9.15 6.80
C VAL A 211 4.87 -10.10 7.74
N SER A 212 5.12 -9.68 8.99
CA SER A 212 5.78 -10.55 9.98
C SER A 212 4.93 -11.73 10.44
N TYR A 213 3.61 -11.63 10.41
CA TYR A 213 2.71 -12.72 10.80
C TYR A 213 2.35 -13.64 9.64
N LEU A 214 2.67 -13.23 8.42
CA LEU A 214 2.32 -13.99 7.23
C LEU A 214 3.03 -15.36 7.25
N GLY A 215 2.25 -16.45 7.17
CA GLY A 215 2.77 -17.82 7.24
C GLY A 215 3.14 -18.33 8.65
N GLU A 216 2.91 -17.55 9.70
CA GLU A 216 3.17 -17.97 11.08
C GLU A 216 1.95 -18.62 11.71
N GLU A 217 2.13 -19.81 12.30
CA GLU A 217 1.07 -20.48 13.08
C GLU A 217 0.81 -19.78 14.42
N ASN A 218 1.86 -19.21 15.03
CA ASN A 218 1.78 -18.54 16.33
C ASN A 218 2.42 -17.15 16.28
N THR A 219 1.58 -16.11 16.30
CA THR A 219 2.03 -14.72 16.21
C THR A 219 2.47 -14.09 17.54
N SER A 220 2.37 -14.81 18.67
CA SER A 220 2.63 -14.25 20.02
C SER A 220 4.11 -13.99 20.31
N THR A 221 5.01 -14.70 19.62
CA THR A 221 6.47 -14.59 19.78
C THR A 221 7.15 -13.94 18.58
N VAL A 222 6.38 -13.57 17.56
CA VAL A 222 6.91 -13.04 16.30
C VAL A 222 7.46 -11.63 16.51
N ARG A 223 8.74 -11.46 16.14
CA ARG A 223 9.38 -10.14 16.07
C ARG A 223 9.06 -9.48 14.74
N THR A 224 8.67 -8.21 14.80
CA THR A 224 8.34 -7.37 13.65
C THR A 224 9.39 -6.27 13.54
N PRO A 225 9.96 -5.98 12.36
CA PRO A 225 10.82 -4.81 12.23
C PRO A 225 10.01 -3.54 12.49
N ARG A 226 10.58 -2.58 13.23
CA ARG A 226 9.89 -1.30 13.46
C ARG A 226 9.85 -0.45 12.18
N TRP A 227 10.95 -0.45 11.45
CA TRP A 227 11.12 0.31 10.23
C TRP A 227 11.50 -0.57 9.06
N MET A 228 11.03 -0.19 7.88
CA MET A 228 11.40 -0.77 6.59
C MET A 228 11.72 0.36 5.63
N LYS A 229 12.72 0.11 4.77
CA LYS A 229 13.14 0.96 3.68
C LYS A 229 13.26 0.12 2.42
N VAL A 230 12.74 0.63 1.31
CA VAL A 230 12.95 0.09 -0.03
C VAL A 230 13.63 1.15 -0.87
N GLN A 231 14.67 0.75 -1.60
CA GLN A 231 15.49 1.63 -2.42
C GLN A 231 15.89 0.91 -3.70
N ALA A 232 15.79 1.58 -4.85
CA ALA A 232 16.20 0.98 -6.11
C ALA A 232 17.72 0.72 -6.11
N LEU A 233 18.15 -0.38 -6.74
CA LEU A 233 19.57 -0.67 -6.91
C LEU A 233 20.25 0.41 -7.77
N PRO A 234 21.57 0.65 -7.59
CA PRO A 234 22.34 1.48 -8.50
C PRO A 234 22.17 1.03 -9.96
N GLY A 235 22.00 1.98 -10.88
CA GLY A 235 21.81 1.72 -12.30
C GLY A 235 20.35 1.54 -12.76
N GLN A 236 19.39 1.52 -11.83
CA GLN A 236 17.94 1.42 -12.11
C GLN A 236 17.29 2.77 -12.47
N MET A 237 18.06 3.72 -12.97
CA MET A 237 17.59 5.07 -13.27
C MET A 237 17.25 5.18 -14.75
N VAL A 238 16.00 5.54 -15.04
CA VAL A 238 15.53 5.88 -16.39
C VAL A 238 15.11 7.34 -16.37
N ASN A 239 15.63 8.13 -17.32
CA ASN A 239 15.27 9.54 -17.45
C ASN A 239 14.03 9.69 -18.33
N ALA A 240 12.86 9.72 -17.71
CA ALA A 240 11.60 10.04 -18.37
C ALA A 240 10.99 11.32 -17.78
N GLU A 241 9.96 11.86 -18.42
CA GLU A 241 9.24 13.02 -17.89
C GLU A 241 8.26 12.61 -16.77
N ASP A 242 7.50 11.53 -16.97
CA ASP A 242 6.52 10.99 -16.02
C ASP A 242 7.14 9.80 -15.25
N PHE A 243 6.95 9.75 -13.94
CA PHE A 243 7.53 8.67 -13.12
C PHE A 243 7.01 7.28 -13.51
N ARG A 244 5.84 7.19 -14.15
CA ARG A 244 5.28 5.91 -14.61
C ARG A 244 6.07 5.35 -15.79
N ASP A 245 6.57 6.22 -16.66
CA ASP A 245 7.48 5.83 -17.74
C ASP A 245 8.85 5.42 -17.19
N GLU A 246 9.32 6.10 -16.13
CA GLU A 246 10.55 5.70 -15.42
C GLU A 246 10.45 4.29 -14.81
N LEU A 247 9.23 3.82 -14.51
CA LEU A 247 8.96 2.54 -13.88
C LEU A 247 8.40 1.49 -14.85
N ASN A 248 8.37 1.77 -16.15
CA ASN A 248 8.05 0.76 -17.15
C ASN A 248 9.21 -0.25 -17.22
N VAL A 249 8.95 -1.53 -16.91
CA VAL A 249 9.99 -2.58 -16.86
C VAL A 249 10.75 -2.77 -18.17
N ASP A 250 10.12 -2.46 -19.32
CA ASP A 250 10.76 -2.55 -20.63
C ASP A 250 11.94 -1.57 -20.77
N MET A 251 11.94 -0.50 -19.97
CA MET A 251 13.03 0.48 -19.91
C MET A 251 14.21 0.01 -19.04
N HIS A 252 14.09 -1.13 -18.35
CA HIS A 252 15.09 -1.68 -17.41
C HIS A 252 15.58 -3.08 -17.81
N ALA A 253 15.65 -3.35 -19.11
CA ALA A 253 16.02 -4.68 -19.63
C ALA A 253 15.13 -5.81 -19.06
N GLY A 254 13.87 -5.50 -18.77
CA GLY A 254 12.86 -6.43 -18.29
C GLY A 254 12.76 -6.58 -16.77
N GLU A 255 13.64 -5.96 -15.97
CA GLU A 255 13.59 -6.09 -14.51
C GLU A 255 13.96 -4.78 -13.77
N ILE A 256 13.14 -4.38 -12.79
CA ILE A 256 13.48 -3.33 -11.83
C ILE A 256 13.80 -3.94 -10.47
N LYS A 257 14.97 -3.60 -9.92
CA LYS A 257 15.48 -4.22 -8.67
C LYS A 257 15.57 -3.22 -7.53
N PHE A 258 15.08 -3.63 -6.36
CA PHE A 258 15.14 -2.85 -5.14
C PHE A 258 15.73 -3.66 -3.99
N THR A 259 16.49 -2.99 -3.13
CA THR A 259 16.92 -3.52 -1.84
C THR A 259 15.83 -3.34 -0.79
N ILE A 260 15.65 -4.34 0.07
CA ILE A 260 14.85 -4.28 1.30
C ILE A 260 15.80 -4.12 2.49
N SER A 261 15.65 -3.04 3.24
CA SER A 261 16.32 -2.87 4.54
C SER A 261 15.31 -2.69 5.66
N VAL A 262 15.65 -3.18 6.85
CA VAL A 262 14.81 -3.07 8.05
C VAL A 262 15.60 -2.61 9.26
N ALA A 263 14.93 -2.08 10.27
CA ALA A 263 15.54 -1.68 11.53
C ALA A 263 14.54 -1.80 12.69
N SER A 264 15.04 -2.12 13.89
CA SER A 264 14.31 -1.98 15.16
C SER A 264 15.04 -1.10 16.17
N ILE A 265 16.30 -0.74 15.88
CA ILE A 265 17.15 0.05 16.77
C ILE A 265 17.40 1.41 16.12
N GLU A 266 17.18 2.45 16.93
CA GLU A 266 17.58 3.82 16.62
C GLU A 266 18.80 4.17 17.47
N GLY A 267 19.91 4.51 16.81
CA GLY A 267 21.14 4.93 17.45
C GLY A 267 21.11 6.41 17.86
N ALA A 268 22.28 6.93 18.26
CA ALA A 268 22.42 8.34 18.59
C ALA A 268 21.96 9.26 17.44
N HIS A 269 21.32 10.38 17.80
CA HIS A 269 20.81 11.40 16.86
C HIS A 269 19.72 10.91 15.89
N GLY A 270 18.92 9.92 16.29
CA GLY A 270 17.77 9.48 15.49
C GLY A 270 18.11 8.62 14.28
N ARG A 271 19.35 8.12 14.19
CA ARG A 271 19.80 7.31 13.05
C ARG A 271 19.38 5.86 13.21
N LYS A 272 18.48 5.41 12.35
CA LYS A 272 18.06 4.00 12.26
C LYS A 272 19.24 3.11 11.84
N GLN A 273 19.45 2.01 12.55
CA GLN A 273 20.46 1.01 12.22
C GLN A 273 19.89 0.05 11.17
N TRP A 274 19.98 0.45 9.90
CA TRP A 274 19.46 -0.34 8.78
C TRP A 274 20.27 -1.61 8.56
N LEU A 275 19.57 -2.74 8.50
CA LEU A 275 20.06 -4.02 8.06
C LEU A 275 19.43 -4.34 6.70
N GLU A 276 20.25 -4.59 5.68
CA GLU A 276 19.78 -5.14 4.42
C GLU A 276 19.39 -6.61 4.61
N VAL A 277 18.14 -6.96 4.28
CA VAL A 277 17.59 -8.30 4.50
C VAL A 277 17.23 -9.02 3.22
N GLY A 278 17.02 -8.31 2.12
CA GLY A 278 16.52 -8.93 0.90
C GLY A 278 16.32 -7.97 -0.26
N GLU A 279 15.54 -8.40 -1.23
CA GLU A 279 15.30 -7.70 -2.48
C GLU A 279 13.85 -7.83 -2.98
N ILE A 280 13.46 -6.88 -3.82
CA ILE A 280 12.27 -6.95 -4.67
C ILE A 280 12.75 -6.89 -6.11
N ILE A 281 12.34 -7.86 -6.92
CA ILE A 281 12.59 -7.87 -8.37
C ILE A 281 11.23 -7.77 -9.06
N LEU A 282 11.02 -6.71 -9.83
CA LEU A 282 9.78 -6.45 -10.56
C LEU A 282 10.01 -6.69 -12.05
N ASP A 283 9.21 -7.54 -12.67
CA ASP A 283 9.41 -8.06 -14.03
C ASP A 283 8.23 -7.79 -14.98
N ALA A 284 7.14 -7.21 -14.47
CA ALA A 284 6.05 -6.68 -15.28
C ALA A 284 5.54 -5.36 -14.72
N SER A 285 5.04 -4.48 -15.59
CA SER A 285 4.42 -3.23 -15.21
C SER A 285 3.23 -2.89 -16.09
N VAL A 286 2.23 -2.22 -15.52
CA VAL A 286 1.03 -1.78 -16.24
C VAL A 286 0.46 -0.49 -15.67
N VAL A 287 -0.01 0.37 -16.57
CA VAL A 287 -0.85 1.52 -16.24
C VAL A 287 -2.27 1.21 -16.71
N SER A 288 -3.19 0.98 -15.76
CA SER A 288 -4.54 0.51 -16.05
C SER A 288 -5.58 1.11 -15.12
N ASN A 289 -6.83 1.07 -15.56
CA ASN A 289 -7.96 1.52 -14.74
C ASN A 289 -8.13 0.62 -13.51
N SER A 290 -7.91 -0.68 -13.62
CA SER A 290 -7.98 -1.61 -12.48
C SER A 290 -6.88 -1.37 -11.47
N CYS A 291 -5.66 -1.02 -11.89
CA CYS A 291 -4.59 -0.62 -10.97
C CYS A 291 -5.02 0.58 -10.11
N ASP A 292 -5.63 1.59 -10.73
CA ASP A 292 -6.01 2.82 -10.04
C ASP A 292 -7.34 2.72 -9.30
N HIS A 293 -8.26 1.85 -9.73
CA HIS A 293 -9.64 1.87 -9.25
C HIS A 293 -10.18 0.54 -8.71
N ARG A 294 -9.43 -0.56 -8.77
CA ARG A 294 -9.88 -1.87 -8.27
C ARG A 294 -8.87 -2.53 -7.34
N LEU A 295 -7.57 -2.41 -7.62
CA LEU A 295 -6.53 -2.90 -6.73
C LEU A 295 -6.64 -2.22 -5.37
N HIS A 296 -6.72 -3.06 -4.34
CA HIS A 296 -6.97 -2.64 -2.98
C HIS A 296 -5.87 -3.12 -2.05
N PHE A 297 -5.42 -2.21 -1.18
CA PHE A 297 -4.47 -2.49 -0.14
C PHE A 297 -5.14 -2.20 1.20
N HIS A 298 -5.52 -3.26 1.91
CA HIS A 298 -6.00 -3.17 3.28
C HIS A 298 -4.89 -2.61 4.18
N HIS A 299 -5.24 -1.67 5.05
CA HIS A 299 -4.32 -1.11 6.04
C HIS A 299 -4.45 -1.85 7.36
N PRO A 300 -3.34 -2.33 7.96
CA PRO A 300 -3.38 -2.90 9.30
C PRO A 300 -3.88 -1.88 10.31
N LYS A 301 -4.74 -2.32 11.24
CA LYS A 301 -5.11 -1.54 12.42
C LYS A 301 -3.92 -1.45 13.37
N TRP A 302 -3.83 -0.35 14.10
CA TRP A 302 -2.74 -0.16 15.05
C TRP A 302 -2.73 -1.23 16.16
N LYS A 303 -1.58 -1.88 16.37
CA LYS A 303 -1.31 -2.76 17.51
C LYS A 303 -0.33 -2.10 18.48
N SER A 304 -0.72 -2.00 19.75
CA SER A 304 0.13 -1.41 20.80
C SER A 304 1.15 -2.37 21.42
N ASN A 305 1.03 -3.68 21.14
CA ASN A 305 1.76 -4.75 21.82
C ASN A 305 2.64 -5.59 20.86
N LEU A 306 3.31 -4.94 19.91
CA LEU A 306 4.27 -5.61 19.03
C LEU A 306 5.62 -5.83 19.72
N THR A 307 6.25 -6.96 19.41
CA THR A 307 7.66 -7.22 19.74
C THR A 307 8.53 -6.77 18.57
N TYR A 308 9.50 -5.90 18.82
CA TYR A 308 10.43 -5.37 17.81
C TYR A 308 11.80 -6.05 17.83
#